data_AF-A0A957W8Y0-F1
#
_entry.id   AF-A0A957W8Y0-F1
#
_cell.length_a   1.000
_cell.length_b   1.000
_cell.length_c   1.000
_cell.angle_alpha   90.00
_cell.angle_beta   90.00
_cell.angle_gamma   90.00
#
_symmetry.space_group_name_H-M   'P 1'
#
loop_
_entity.id
_entity.type
_entity.pdbx_description
1 polymer ?
#
loop_
_entity_poly.entity_id
_entity_poly.type
_entity_poly.pdbx_seq_one_letter_code
_entity_poly.pdbx_strand_id
1 'polypeptide(L)' 'MKAPRITDTTLRDGSHAMRHQYTLEHAKNIVAALDKAGVPVLEVTHGDGLGGSSIQYGFSLTNEMD' A
#
# COMPACT_ATOMS: atom_id res chain seq x y z
N MET A 1 -25.63 14.57 8.08
CA MET A 1 -24.38 14.04 8.64
C MET A 1 -23.33 14.03 7.54
N LYS A 2 -22.05 14.31 7.82
CA LYS A 2 -20.98 14.16 6.81
C LYS A 2 -20.67 12.67 6.63
N ALA A 3 -20.43 12.25 5.40
CA ALA A 3 -19.95 10.90 5.12
C ALA A 3 -18.56 10.68 5.75
N PRO A 4 -18.24 9.46 6.22
CA PRO A 4 -16.90 9.15 6.72
C PRO A 4 -15.87 9.24 5.59
N ARG A 5 -14.65 9.67 5.92
CA ARG A 5 -13.52 9.63 4.99
C ARG A 5 -12.87 8.27 5.06
N ILE A 6 -12.96 7.50 3.99
CA ILE A 6 -12.36 6.16 3.89
C ILE A 6 -10.86 6.30 3.60
N THR A 7 -10.04 5.50 4.27
CA THR A 7 -8.62 5.32 3.95
C THR A 7 -8.41 3.85 3.58
N ASP A 8 -7.96 3.61 2.36
CA ASP A 8 -7.62 2.27 1.90
C ASP A 8 -6.14 1.97 2.22
N THR A 9 -5.90 0.82 2.85
CA THR A 9 -4.57 0.37 3.28
C THR A 9 -4.14 -0.91 2.56
N THR A 10 -4.75 -1.24 1.41
CA THR A 10 -4.43 -2.44 0.63
C THR A 10 -2.95 -2.51 0.28
N LEU A 11 -2.35 -1.38 -0.09
CA LEU A 11 -0.93 -1.29 -0.47
C LEU A 11 0.02 -1.02 0.71
N ARG A 12 -0.50 -0.95 1.95
CA ARG A 12 0.27 -0.84 3.18
C ARG A 12 0.04 -2.04 4.06
N ASP A 13 -1.10 -2.12 4.74
CA ASP A 13 -1.44 -3.25 5.61
C ASP A 13 -1.53 -4.57 4.82
N GLY A 14 -2.09 -4.53 3.60
CA GLY A 14 -2.11 -5.69 2.70
C GLY A 14 -0.72 -6.16 2.25
N SER A 15 0.32 -5.33 2.42
CA SER A 15 1.72 -5.71 2.18
C SER A 15 2.16 -6.87 3.07
N HIS A 16 1.63 -7.00 4.30
CA HIS A 16 1.91 -8.15 5.16
C HIS A 16 1.43 -9.47 4.53
N ALA A 17 0.21 -9.49 3.97
CA ALA A 17 -0.34 -10.66 3.30
C ALA A 17 0.47 -11.02 2.04
N MET A 18 0.98 -10.01 1.34
CA MET A 18 1.82 -10.16 0.15
C MET A 18 3.31 -10.36 0.46
N ARG A 19 3.70 -10.44 1.75
CA ARG A 19 5.10 -10.53 2.19
C ARG A 19 6.00 -9.46 1.56
N HIS A 20 5.44 -8.25 1.42
CA HIS A 20 6.13 -7.07 0.87
C HIS A 20 6.58 -7.25 -0.59
N GLN A 21 5.98 -8.18 -1.33
CA GLN A 21 6.32 -8.49 -2.72
C GLN A 21 5.39 -7.81 -3.75
N TYR A 22 4.94 -6.59 -3.46
CA TYR A 22 4.26 -5.79 -4.47
C TYR A 22 5.26 -5.31 -5.54
N THR A 23 4.85 -5.43 -6.80
CA THR A 23 5.54 -4.78 -7.93
C THR A 23 4.98 -3.38 -8.13
N LEU A 24 5.73 -2.51 -8.81
CA LEU A 24 5.23 -1.20 -9.23
C LEU A 24 3.94 -1.28 -10.06
N GLU A 25 3.79 -2.33 -10.87
CA GLU A 25 2.58 -2.56 -11.67
C GLU A 25 1.36 -2.90 -10.79
N HIS A 26 1.53 -3.73 -9.76
CA HIS A 26 0.47 -3.99 -8.78
C HIS A 26 -0.01 -2.68 -8.13
N ALA A 27 0.94 -1.85 -7.66
CA ALA A 27 0.62 -0.58 -7.02
C ALA A 27 -0.14 0.36 -7.96
N LYS A 28 0.35 0.55 -9.20
CA LYS A 28 -0.32 1.40 -10.22
C LYS A 28 -1.73 0.93 -10.53
N ASN A 29 -1.92 -0.38 -10.73
CA ASN A 29 -3.23 -0.94 -11.08
C ASN A 29 -4.23 -0.80 -9.93
N ILE A 30 -3.80 -1.05 -8.69
CA ILE A 30 -4.66 -0.92 -7.49
C ILE A 30 -5.01 0.55 -7.23
N VAL A 31 -4.02 1.45 -7.28
CA VAL A 31 -4.26 2.90 -7.13
C VAL A 31 -5.25 3.40 -8.17
N ALA A 32 -5.07 3.06 -9.45
CA ALA A 32 -5.98 3.47 -10.51
C ALA A 32 -7.42 2.96 -10.30
N ALA A 33 -7.59 1.74 -9.79
CA ALA A 33 -8.90 1.18 -9.50
C ALA A 33 -9.58 1.87 -8.31
N LEU A 34 -8.85 2.13 -7.23
CA LEU A 34 -9.35 2.81 -6.03
C LEU A 34 -9.68 4.29 -6.30
N ASP A 35 -8.84 4.98 -7.07
CA ASP A 35 -9.09 6.35 -7.51
C ASP A 35 -10.35 6.44 -8.38
N LYS A 36 -10.51 5.53 -9.35
CA LYS A 36 -11.73 5.42 -10.17
C LYS A 36 -12.98 5.15 -9.32
N ALA A 37 -12.83 4.44 -8.20
CA ALA A 37 -13.91 4.19 -7.23
C ALA A 37 -14.18 5.39 -6.29
N GLY A 38 -13.38 6.46 -6.36
CA GLY A 38 -13.53 7.67 -5.57
C GLY A 38 -13.04 7.53 -4.13
N VAL A 39 -12.10 6.62 -3.84
CA VAL A 39 -11.52 6.47 -2.51
C VAL A 39 -10.63 7.68 -2.19
N PRO A 40 -10.88 8.42 -1.10
CA PRO A 40 -10.26 9.73 -0.92
C PRO A 40 -8.85 9.70 -0.33
N VAL A 41 -8.41 8.56 0.24
CA VAL A 41 -7.07 8.38 0.80
C VAL A 41 -6.60 6.96 0.54
N LEU A 42 -5.40 6.82 -0.02
CA LEU A 42 -4.75 5.55 -0.31
C LEU A 42 -3.39 5.55 0.41
N GLU A 43 -3.16 4.57 1.26
CA GLU A 43 -1.90 4.40 1.98
C GLU A 43 -0.98 3.41 1.24
N VAL A 44 0.27 3.82 0.97
CA VAL A 44 1.26 3.04 0.22
C VAL A 44 2.60 3.15 0.94
N THR A 45 3.04 2.07 1.57
CA THR A 45 4.38 1.89 2.18
C THR A 45 4.65 0.39 2.36
N HIS A 46 5.80 -0.01 2.92
CA HIS A 46 5.95 -1.33 3.51
C HIS A 46 4.86 -1.62 4.57
N GLY A 47 4.59 -2.89 4.90
CA GLY A 47 3.57 -3.27 5.89
C GLY A 47 3.75 -2.58 7.25
N ASP A 48 4.99 -2.54 7.73
CA ASP A 48 5.39 -1.82 8.95
C ASP A 48 5.62 -0.31 8.77
N GLY A 49 5.32 0.27 7.60
CA GLY A 49 5.58 1.67 7.27
C GLY A 49 7.01 1.93 6.77
N LEU A 50 7.32 3.21 6.56
CA LEU A 50 8.60 3.65 5.98
C LEU A 50 9.82 3.09 6.72
N GLY A 51 10.76 2.53 5.96
CA GLY A 51 11.96 1.90 6.52
C GLY A 51 11.70 0.49 7.08
N GLY A 52 10.51 -0.07 6.87
CA GLY A 52 10.15 -1.40 7.34
C GLY A 52 10.90 -2.52 6.63
N SER A 53 11.35 -2.29 5.39
CA SER A 53 12.12 -3.26 4.60
C SER A 53 13.43 -3.66 5.30
N SER A 54 13.43 -4.81 5.96
CA SER A 54 14.48 -5.21 6.91
C SER A 54 14.50 -6.73 7.16
N ILE A 55 15.50 -7.23 7.89
CA ILE A 55 15.53 -8.64 8.33
C ILE A 55 14.37 -8.95 9.28
N GLN A 56 13.98 -8.00 10.13
CA GLN A 56 12.99 -8.22 11.19
C GLN A 56 11.56 -8.34 10.64
N TYR A 57 11.26 -7.59 9.58
CA TYR A 57 9.91 -7.47 9.03
C TYR A 57 9.77 -8.03 7.61
N GLY A 58 10.88 -8.30 6.93
CA GLY A 58 10.93 -8.77 5.55
C GLY A 58 11.40 -7.65 4.60
N PHE A 59 12.08 -8.03 3.52
CA PHE A 59 12.54 -7.07 2.51
C PHE A 59 11.46 -6.84 1.45
N SER A 60 11.25 -5.57 1.09
CA SER A 60 10.37 -5.22 -0.03
C SER A 60 10.96 -5.69 -1.36
N LEU A 61 10.10 -6.15 -2.27
CA LEU A 61 10.50 -6.42 -3.66
C LEU A 61 10.82 -5.14 -4.43
N THR A 62 9.93 -4.16 -4.30
CA THR A 62 10.07 -2.82 -4.90
C THR A 62 10.35 -1.84 -3.76
N ASN A 63 11.27 -0.90 -3.98
CA ASN A 63 11.50 0.15 -3.00
C ASN A 63 10.22 0.99 -2.83
N GLU A 64 9.85 1.29 -1.58
CA GLU A 64 8.61 2.01 -1.26
C GLU A 64 8.65 3.50 -1.62
N MET A 65 9.83 4.01 -2.03
CA MET A 65 10.05 5.38 -2.48
C MET A 65 10.16 5.51 -4.00
N ASP A 66 10.17 4.40 -4.74
CA ASP A 66 10.22 4.37 -6.22
C ASP A 66 8.81 4.50 -6.82
#